data_AF-A0A7Y3K9A2-F1
#
_entry.id   AF-A0A7Y3K9A2-F1
#
_cell.length_a   1.000
_cell.length_b   1.000
_cell.length_c   1.000
_cell.angle_alpha   90.00
_cell.angle_beta   90.00
_cell.angle_gamma   90.00
#
_symmetry.space_group_name_H-M   'P 1'
#
loop_
_entity.id
_entity.type
_entity.pdbx_description
1 polymer ?
#
loop_
_entity_poly.entity_id
_entity_poly.type
_entity_poly.pdbx_seq_one_letter_code
_entity_poly.pdbx_strand_id
1 'polypeptide(L)'
;MKQIKFNRFSVPAGLAGVISAAWITSLAWLPAHADPPIAGTASTNSVAAAAPAATAVAASESHHLTGAELYSIHCNRCHPERYPTERTGAQWKTIMLHMQVRANIPVQQSKLILKYLQDNSGR
;
A
#
# COMPACT_ATOMS: atom_id res chain seq x y z
N MET A 1 -23.34 -41.78 28.03
CA MET A 1 -23.63 -40.85 29.15
C MET A 1 -22.32 -40.36 29.77
N LYS A 2 -21.89 -39.14 29.44
CA LYS A 2 -21.00 -38.35 30.31
C LYS A 2 -21.25 -36.87 30.01
N GLN A 3 -21.66 -36.18 31.06
CA GLN A 3 -22.25 -34.86 31.03
C GLN A 3 -21.15 -33.80 30.91
N ILE A 4 -21.30 -32.97 29.88
CA ILE A 4 -21.07 -31.53 29.79
C ILE A 4 -20.60 -30.85 31.11
N LYS A 5 -19.44 -30.18 31.06
CA LYS A 5 -19.07 -29.10 31.99
C LYS A 5 -18.73 -27.85 31.16
N PHE A 6 -19.76 -27.11 30.75
CA PHE A 6 -19.62 -25.75 30.22
C PHE A 6 -19.12 -24.86 31.36
N ASN A 7 -17.86 -24.42 31.27
CA ASN A 7 -17.31 -23.42 32.16
C ASN A 7 -18.01 -22.09 31.87
N ARG A 8 -18.85 -21.65 32.81
CA ARG A 8 -19.66 -20.44 32.69
C ARG A 8 -18.78 -19.26 33.07
N PHE A 9 -18.07 -18.70 32.08
CA PHE A 9 -17.35 -17.45 32.26
C PHE A 9 -18.40 -16.33 32.39
N SER A 10 -18.64 -15.94 33.64
CA SER A 10 -19.49 -14.83 34.03
C SER A 10 -18.81 -13.53 33.64
N VAL A 11 -19.42 -12.77 32.73
CA VAL A 11 -19.00 -11.40 32.38
C VAL A 11 -19.76 -10.45 33.31
N PRO A 12 -19.08 -9.67 34.16
CA PRO A 12 -19.78 -8.67 34.96
C PRO A 12 -20.19 -7.49 34.09
N ALA A 13 -21.49 -7.24 34.08
CA ALA A 13 -22.10 -5.99 33.67
C ALA A 13 -21.79 -4.91 34.71
N GLY A 14 -21.36 -3.74 34.25
CA GLY A 14 -21.36 -2.52 35.05
C GLY A 14 -20.12 -1.66 34.85
N LEU A 15 -20.28 -0.56 34.13
CA LEU A 15 -20.10 0.81 34.65
C LEU A 15 -20.47 1.79 33.54
N ALA A 16 -21.71 2.27 33.67
CA ALA A 16 -22.20 3.44 32.97
C ALA A 16 -21.53 4.70 33.54
N GLY A 17 -21.24 5.65 32.66
CA GLY A 17 -21.24 7.08 32.99
C GLY A 17 -19.90 7.67 33.41
N VAL A 18 -19.27 8.39 32.48
CA VAL A 18 -19.21 9.86 32.55
C VAL A 18 -18.93 10.41 31.15
N ILE A 19 -19.92 11.08 30.59
CA ILE A 19 -19.79 11.88 29.37
C ILE A 19 -19.11 13.18 29.82
N SER A 20 -17.79 13.24 29.71
CA SER A 20 -17.06 14.48 29.93
C SER A 20 -17.26 15.40 28.73
N ALA A 21 -18.33 16.20 28.80
CA ALA A 21 -18.49 17.39 28.00
C ALA A 21 -17.51 18.46 28.51
N ALA A 22 -16.35 18.61 27.86
CA ALA A 22 -15.56 19.85 27.86
C ALA A 22 -14.26 19.65 27.09
N TRP A 23 -14.28 19.75 25.75
CA TRP A 23 -13.15 20.29 24.95
C TRP A 23 -13.69 20.80 23.60
N ILE A 24 -14.66 21.72 23.64
CA ILE A 24 -15.01 22.57 22.48
C ILE A 24 -14.61 24.01 22.83
N THR A 25 -13.31 24.24 23.02
CA THR A 25 -12.74 25.59 23.10
C THR A 25 -11.32 25.60 22.52
N SER A 26 -11.15 25.12 21.29
CA SER A 26 -9.93 25.33 20.50
C SER A 26 -10.21 25.43 19.00
N LEU A 27 -11.29 26.14 18.64
CA LEU A 27 -11.63 26.47 17.24
C LEU A 27 -11.21 27.90 16.82
N ALA A 28 -10.37 28.59 17.60
CA ALA A 28 -9.99 29.99 17.32
C ALA A 28 -8.57 30.16 16.76
N TRP A 29 -7.86 29.09 16.40
CA TRP A 29 -6.52 29.14 15.80
C TRP A 29 -6.41 28.27 14.54
N LEU A 30 -7.47 28.25 13.71
CA LEU A 30 -7.31 27.87 12.31
C LEU A 30 -7.07 29.15 11.50
N PRO A 31 -5.89 29.38 10.92
CA PRO A 31 -5.73 30.42 9.93
C PRO A 31 -6.71 30.13 8.79
N ALA A 32 -7.51 31.13 8.43
CA ALA A 32 -8.36 31.11 7.26
C ALA A 32 -7.48 30.88 6.02
N HIS A 33 -7.44 29.64 5.53
CA HIS A 33 -7.02 29.37 4.17
C HIS A 33 -8.24 29.65 3.29
N ALA A 34 -8.38 30.91 2.88
CA ALA A 34 -9.32 31.22 1.81
C ALA A 34 -8.79 30.55 0.53
N ASP A 35 -9.55 29.58 0.02
CA ASP A 35 -9.36 29.01 -1.31
C ASP A 35 -9.35 30.14 -2.35
N PRO A 36 -8.33 30.24 -3.22
CA PRO A 36 -8.38 31.19 -4.32
C PRO A 36 -9.46 30.77 -5.34
N PRO A 37 -10.25 31.71 -5.89
CA PRO A 37 -11.28 31.41 -6.86
C PRO A 37 -10.67 30.90 -8.17
N ILE A 38 -11.06 29.70 -8.58
CA ILE A 38 -10.73 29.16 -9.91
C ILE A 38 -11.71 29.78 -10.92
N ALA A 39 -11.28 30.86 -11.56
CA ALA A 39 -11.94 31.39 -12.75
C ALA A 39 -10.87 31.91 -13.73
N GLY A 40 -10.73 31.24 -14.88
CA GLY A 40 -9.86 31.71 -15.96
C GLY A 40 -9.47 30.65 -16.98
N THR A 41 -10.36 30.36 -17.93
CA THR A 41 -9.98 29.92 -19.28
C THR A 41 -9.35 31.09 -20.05
N ALA A 42 -8.09 30.99 -20.47
CA ALA A 42 -7.49 31.60 -21.67
C ALA A 42 -5.96 31.36 -21.63
N SER A 43 -5.42 30.53 -22.52
CA SER A 43 -4.88 30.92 -23.83
C SER A 43 -3.42 31.40 -23.77
N THR A 44 -2.59 30.56 -24.42
CA THR A 44 -1.34 30.86 -25.14
C THR A 44 -0.21 31.52 -24.39
N ASN A 45 0.94 30.82 -24.34
CA ASN A 45 2.15 31.30 -25.01
C ASN A 45 3.12 30.13 -25.26
N SER A 46 3.16 29.68 -26.51
CA SER A 46 4.32 28.99 -27.06
C SER A 46 5.44 30.01 -27.20
N VAL A 47 6.55 29.80 -26.50
CA VAL A 47 7.85 30.33 -26.91
C VAL A 47 8.78 29.14 -27.07
N ALA A 48 9.06 28.82 -28.33
CA ALA A 48 10.21 28.02 -28.69
C ALA A 48 11.47 28.81 -28.29
N ALA A 49 12.27 28.25 -27.40
CA ALA A 49 13.64 28.68 -27.16
C ALA A 49 14.56 27.50 -27.43
N ALA A 50 15.54 27.75 -28.27
CA ALA A 50 16.39 26.79 -28.95
C ALA A 50 17.24 25.92 -28.01
N ALA A 51 17.56 24.73 -28.53
CA ALA A 51 18.39 23.71 -27.90
C ALA A 51 19.82 24.18 -27.59
N PRO A 52 20.38 23.75 -26.45
CA PRO A 52 21.79 23.40 -26.37
C PRO A 52 21.98 21.89 -26.60
N ALA A 53 22.86 21.59 -27.54
CA ALA A 53 23.74 20.44 -27.69
C ALA A 53 23.29 19.08 -27.12
N ALA A 54 23.19 18.10 -28.03
CA ALA A 54 23.18 16.68 -27.71
C ALA A 54 24.46 16.29 -26.96
N THR A 55 24.40 16.38 -25.63
CA THR A 55 25.26 15.57 -24.77
C THR A 55 24.79 14.14 -24.96
N ALA A 56 25.64 13.28 -25.54
CA ALA A 56 25.41 11.85 -25.56
C ALA A 56 25.27 11.38 -24.11
N VAL A 57 24.02 11.18 -23.68
CA VAL A 57 23.71 10.53 -22.41
C VAL A 57 24.20 9.11 -22.57
N ALA A 58 25.33 8.79 -21.93
CA ALA A 58 25.77 7.43 -21.74
C ALA A 58 24.56 6.60 -21.28
N ALA A 59 24.27 5.53 -22.00
CA ALA A 59 23.13 4.66 -21.71
C ALA A 59 23.20 4.27 -20.24
N SER A 60 22.32 4.85 -19.42
CA SER A 60 22.18 4.44 -18.04
C SER A 60 21.78 2.98 -18.10
N GLU A 61 22.62 2.07 -17.59
CA GLU A 61 22.22 0.69 -17.41
C GLU A 61 20.90 0.70 -16.62
N SER A 62 19.81 0.31 -17.27
CA SER A 62 18.52 0.23 -16.62
C SER A 62 18.64 -0.87 -15.59
N HIS A 63 18.80 -0.48 -14.32
CA HIS A 63 18.92 -1.42 -13.21
C HIS A 63 17.57 -2.14 -13.07
N HIS A 64 17.45 -3.31 -13.71
CA HIS A 64 16.25 -4.12 -13.65
C HIS A 64 16.19 -4.81 -12.29
N LEU A 65 15.17 -4.47 -11.50
CA LEU A 65 14.95 -5.10 -10.21
C LEU A 65 14.60 -6.59 -10.39
N THR A 66 15.21 -7.42 -9.58
CA THR A 66 14.93 -8.86 -9.47
C THR A 66 13.58 -9.11 -8.77
N GLY A 67 13.04 -10.33 -8.91
CA GLY A 67 11.80 -10.71 -8.23
C GLY A 67 11.88 -10.65 -6.71
N ALA A 68 13.06 -10.94 -6.14
CA ALA A 68 13.31 -10.87 -4.69
C ALA A 68 13.30 -9.43 -4.19
N GLU A 69 13.93 -8.50 -4.92
CA GLU A 69 13.91 -7.07 -4.56
C GLU A 69 12.50 -6.50 -4.65
N LEU A 70 11.78 -6.80 -5.73
CA LEU A 70 10.39 -6.37 -5.89
C LEU A 70 9.48 -6.91 -4.79
N TYR A 71 9.72 -8.16 -4.36
CA TYR A 71 9.00 -8.77 -3.26
C TYR A 71 9.24 -8.02 -1.93
N SER A 72 10.49 -7.71 -1.59
CA SER A 72 10.82 -6.91 -0.40
C SER A 72 10.24 -5.50 -0.43
N ILE A 73 10.14 -4.88 -1.62
CA ILE A 73 9.58 -3.53 -1.80
C ILE A 73 8.06 -3.53 -1.64
N HIS A 74 7.36 -4.54 -2.16
CA HIS A 74 5.90 -4.50 -2.28
C HIS A 74 5.15 -5.28 -1.19
N CYS A 75 5.69 -6.38 -0.67
CA CYS A 75 4.91 -7.37 0.08
C CYS A 75 4.78 -7.11 1.59
N ASN A 76 5.60 -6.24 2.18
CA ASN A 76 5.49 -5.82 3.59
C ASN A 76 4.79 -4.45 3.77
N ARG A 77 4.17 -3.91 2.71
CA ARG A 77 3.60 -2.54 2.75
C ARG A 77 2.28 -2.45 3.52
N CYS A 78 1.52 -3.55 3.57
CA CYS A 78 0.15 -3.53 4.11
C CYS A 78 -0.08 -4.55 5.23
N HIS A 79 0.75 -5.57 5.33
CA HIS A 79 0.71 -6.60 6.35
C HIS A 79 2.12 -7.21 6.45
N PRO A 80 2.43 -7.97 7.53
CA PRO A 80 3.65 -8.74 7.59
C PRO A 80 3.78 -9.59 6.33
N GLU A 81 4.93 -9.45 5.69
CA GLU A 81 5.32 -10.25 4.54
C GLU A 81 5.21 -11.75 4.91
N ARG A 82 4.55 -12.53 4.06
CA ARG A 82 4.43 -13.99 4.25
C ARG A 82 5.57 -14.69 3.54
N TYR A 83 6.27 -15.58 4.23
CA TYR A 83 7.44 -16.24 3.65
C TYR A 83 7.08 -17.11 2.44
N PRO A 84 7.93 -17.17 1.39
CA PRO A 84 7.65 -17.94 0.17
C PRO A 84 7.38 -19.43 0.42
N THR A 85 7.94 -20.00 1.48
CA THR A 85 7.80 -21.41 1.87
C THR A 85 6.43 -21.74 2.47
N GLU A 86 5.64 -20.76 2.91
CA GLU A 86 4.35 -20.98 3.57
C GLU A 86 3.24 -21.49 2.65
N ARG A 87 3.38 -21.31 1.33
CA ARG A 87 2.36 -21.67 0.34
C ARG A 87 2.98 -22.40 -0.83
N THR A 88 2.17 -23.22 -1.50
CA THR A 88 2.54 -23.87 -2.77
C THR A 88 2.57 -22.85 -3.91
N GLY A 89 3.35 -23.13 -4.96
CA GLY A 89 3.41 -22.26 -6.14
C GLY A 89 2.05 -22.01 -6.81
N ALA A 90 1.11 -22.96 -6.75
CA ALA A 90 -0.25 -22.78 -7.24
C ALA A 90 -1.05 -21.81 -6.37
N GLN A 91 -0.93 -21.88 -5.05
CA GLN A 91 -1.57 -20.94 -4.12
C GLN A 91 -1.02 -19.53 -4.31
N TRP A 92 0.30 -19.38 -4.50
CA TRP A 92 0.93 -18.09 -4.78
C TRP A 92 0.39 -17.43 -6.04
N LYS A 93 0.06 -18.20 -7.09
CA LYS A 93 -0.56 -17.66 -8.30
C LYS A 93 -1.90 -16.97 -7.99
N THR A 94 -2.77 -17.62 -7.22
CA THR A 94 -4.05 -17.03 -6.80
C THR A 94 -3.85 -15.82 -5.89
N ILE A 95 -2.93 -15.90 -4.94
CA ILE A 95 -2.61 -14.79 -4.03
C ILE A 95 -2.11 -13.57 -4.82
N MET A 96 -1.19 -13.77 -5.76
CA MET A 96 -0.63 -12.69 -6.58
C MET A 96 -1.66 -12.03 -7.48
N LEU A 97 -2.67 -12.77 -7.98
CA LEU A 97 -3.78 -12.15 -8.72
C LEU A 97 -4.55 -11.15 -7.84
N HIS A 98 -4.79 -11.49 -6.58
CA HIS A 98 -5.44 -10.58 -5.63
C HIS A 98 -4.51 -9.42 -5.23
N MET A 99 -3.26 -9.73 -4.92
CA MET A 99 -2.27 -8.74 -4.46
C MET A 99 -1.88 -7.75 -5.53
N GLN A 100 -1.82 -8.16 -6.81
CA GLN A 100 -1.50 -7.25 -7.91
C GLN A 100 -2.45 -6.06 -7.96
N VAL A 101 -3.76 -6.30 -7.85
CA VAL A 101 -4.78 -5.24 -7.85
C VAL A 101 -4.77 -4.47 -6.53
N ARG A 102 -4.71 -5.18 -5.41
CA ARG A 102 -4.74 -4.59 -4.06
C ARG A 102 -3.55 -3.66 -3.79
N ALA A 103 -2.37 -4.05 -4.22
CA ALA A 103 -1.13 -3.30 -4.02
C ALA A 103 -0.75 -2.46 -5.25
N ASN A 104 -1.60 -2.41 -6.28
CA ASN A 104 -1.40 -1.70 -7.53
C ASN A 104 -0.01 -1.97 -8.17
N ILE A 105 0.35 -3.25 -8.29
CA ILE A 105 1.64 -3.70 -8.82
C ILE A 105 1.53 -3.83 -10.35
N PRO A 106 2.43 -3.21 -11.13
CA PRO A 106 2.52 -3.41 -12.58
C PRO A 106 2.63 -4.90 -12.97
N VAL A 107 1.98 -5.27 -14.07
CA VAL A 107 1.89 -6.68 -14.53
C VAL A 107 3.27 -7.35 -14.69
N GLN A 108 4.28 -6.61 -15.14
CA GLN A 108 5.62 -7.18 -15.33
C GLN A 108 6.30 -7.47 -13.98
N GLN A 109 6.17 -6.56 -13.02
CA GLN A 109 6.71 -6.75 -11.67
C GLN A 109 5.97 -7.86 -10.92
N SER A 110 4.64 -7.96 -11.07
CA SER A 110 3.86 -9.02 -10.42
C SER A 110 4.26 -10.41 -10.92
N LYS A 111 4.61 -10.56 -12.21
CA LYS A 111 5.14 -11.82 -12.77
C LYS A 111 6.51 -12.18 -12.20
N LEU A 112 7.40 -11.21 -12.04
CA LEU A 112 8.74 -11.44 -11.46
C LEU A 112 8.64 -11.87 -9.98
N ILE A 113 7.77 -11.21 -9.21
CA ILE A 113 7.47 -11.59 -7.82
C ILE A 113 6.87 -12.99 -7.78
N LEU A 114 5.88 -13.29 -8.63
CA LEU A 114 5.26 -14.61 -8.69
C LEU A 114 6.28 -15.71 -9.00
N LYS A 115 7.18 -15.47 -9.95
CA LYS A 115 8.27 -16.40 -10.27
C LYS A 115 9.15 -16.64 -9.05
N TYR A 116 9.59 -15.58 -8.37
CA TYR A 116 10.38 -15.70 -7.14
C TYR A 116 9.66 -16.52 -6.06
N LEU A 117 8.37 -16.27 -5.83
CA LEU A 117 7.57 -17.00 -4.84
C LEU A 117 7.42 -18.48 -5.20
N GLN A 118 7.22 -18.79 -6.47
CA GLN A 118 7.08 -20.17 -6.95
C GLN A 118 8.41 -20.92 -6.88
N ASP A 119 9.49 -20.27 -7.31
CA ASP A 119 10.84 -20.84 -7.29
C ASP A 119 11.30 -21.15 -5.86
N ASN A 120 10.73 -20.49 -4.84
CA ASN A 120 11.04 -20.67 -3.41
C ASN A 120 9.90 -21.29 -2.59
N SER A 121 8.87 -21.84 -3.24
CA SER A 121 7.74 -22.46 -2.57
C SER A 121 8.04 -23.90 -2.12
N GLY A 122 7.53 -24.28 -0.94
CA GLY A 122 7.58 -25.66 -0.44
C GLY A 122 8.97 -26.24 -0.17
N ARG A 123 9.95 -25.38 0.11
CA ARG A 123 11.29 -25.77 0.59
C ARG A 123 11.35 -25.82 2.10
#